data_AF-A0A9P0Q7A7-F1
#
_entry.id   AF-A0A9P0Q7A7-F1
#
_cell.length_a   1.000
_cell.length_b   1.000
_cell.length_c   1.000
_cell.angle_alpha   90.00
_cell.angle_beta   90.00
_cell.angle_gamma   90.00
#
_symmetry.space_group_name_H-M   'P 1'
#
loop_
_entity.id
_entity.type
_entity.pdbx_description
1 polymer ?
#
loop_
_entity_poly.entity_id
_entity_poly.type
_entity_poly.pdbx_seq_one_letter_code
_entity_poly.pdbx_strand_id
1 'polypeptide(L)'
;MTEETRMQLPSTFEFPFPPYNIQEEFMKNLYFVLENKKLGIFESPTGTGKSLSIICGAIKWLKDHQKFEHEQLQQSMAQLQSQKEQLSSSTTDWLVSQSKEIEVTQQLHLLRLQAAKIEEYNKKIEDIKKFKQSNVQKNWRKPNSTADKKSDEVATEDENLDEDDLLPETVTINDELEEPKEEDTDTKYEPIKIYICSRTHSQLAQFVGEIIKSPYGENVRVTSLASRQSYCINPAVQQLKNMSLMNERCLDLQKKQKNTTKIDEDKRAVKKSKGCSNSCPYFRQAGIENLRNVALSNVLDVEDLVRCGRDLQACPYYASRKAAEDAEVILIPYNTLLHKATREANGINLKNNIVIIDEAHNLLEALAQMHAAEVSYGHLYHALHQMRSYKEKFSSRFSAKNLLMINQVIYVINQLFSLIGKRIYIHIYY
;
A
#
# COMPACT_ATOMS: atom_id res chain seq x y z
N MET A 1 -18.77 25.69 10.50
CA MET A 1 -17.41 26.04 10.07
C MET A 1 -17.51 27.35 9.32
N THR A 2 -17.19 28.45 9.99
CA THR A 2 -17.13 29.81 9.43
C THR A 2 -16.03 29.90 8.37
N GLU A 3 -16.15 30.84 7.43
CA GLU A 3 -15.25 31.02 6.28
C GLU A 3 -13.78 31.37 6.65
N GLU A 4 -13.49 31.58 7.94
CA GLU A 4 -12.20 32.08 8.44
C GLU A 4 -11.11 31.01 8.64
N THR A 5 -11.42 29.72 8.43
CA THR A 5 -10.48 28.61 8.67
C THR A 5 -10.18 27.81 7.38
N ARG A 6 -9.81 28.50 6.30
CA ARG A 6 -9.46 27.85 5.01
C ARG A 6 -8.11 28.35 4.50
N MET A 7 -7.36 27.46 3.87
CA MET A 7 -6.15 27.87 3.16
C MET A 7 -6.53 28.70 1.93
N GLN A 8 -5.81 29.81 1.72
CA GLN A 8 -5.99 30.62 0.52
C GLN A 8 -5.41 29.92 -0.70
N LEU A 9 -6.06 30.08 -1.84
CA LEU A 9 -5.54 29.59 -3.12
C LEU A 9 -4.18 30.23 -3.40
N PRO A 10 -3.13 29.42 -3.67
CA PRO A 10 -1.82 29.96 -3.97
C PRO A 10 -1.84 30.72 -5.30
N SER A 11 -1.12 31.84 -5.35
CA SER A 11 -0.97 32.64 -6.57
C SER A 11 -0.06 31.97 -7.60
N THR A 12 0.91 31.18 -7.14
CA THR A 12 1.89 30.47 -7.97
C THR A 12 2.07 29.02 -7.52
N PHE A 13 2.37 28.17 -8.49
CA PHE A 13 2.72 26.77 -8.27
C PHE A 13 4.16 26.55 -8.70
N GLU A 14 4.94 25.85 -7.88
CA GLU A 14 6.27 25.41 -8.29
C GLU A 14 6.12 24.37 -9.41
N PHE A 15 6.70 24.68 -10.57
CA PHE A 15 6.66 23.86 -11.76
C PHE A 15 8.07 23.82 -12.37
N PRO A 16 8.51 22.70 -12.99
CA PRO A 16 9.91 22.58 -13.43
C PRO A 16 10.26 23.48 -14.63
N PHE A 17 9.24 24.04 -15.28
CA PHE A 17 9.35 25.06 -16.33
C PHE A 17 8.18 26.05 -16.20
N PRO A 18 8.14 27.17 -16.93
CA PRO A 18 6.98 28.06 -16.92
C PRO A 18 5.71 27.29 -17.35
N PRO A 19 4.70 27.13 -16.48
CA PRO A 19 3.51 26.35 -16.79
C PRO A 19 2.68 27.04 -17.88
N TYR A 20 2.01 26.26 -18.72
CA TYR A 20 1.01 26.78 -19.64
C TYR A 20 -0.25 27.20 -18.87
N ASN A 21 -1.02 28.15 -19.41
CA ASN A 21 -2.26 28.63 -18.79
C ASN A 21 -3.22 27.49 -18.39
N ILE A 22 -3.35 26.47 -19.23
CA ILE A 22 -4.19 25.30 -18.96
C ILE A 22 -3.68 24.47 -17.77
N GLN A 23 -2.36 24.38 -17.58
CA GLN A 23 -1.76 23.67 -16.45
C GLN A 23 -1.97 24.47 -15.16
N GLU A 24 -1.84 25.81 -15.21
CA GLU A 24 -2.14 26.67 -14.07
C GLU A 24 -3.60 26.57 -13.64
N GLU A 25 -4.53 26.64 -14.60
CA GLU A 25 -5.97 26.50 -14.34
C GLU A 25 -6.28 25.12 -13.74
N PHE A 26 -5.70 24.06 -14.30
CA PHE A 26 -5.80 22.71 -13.76
C PHE A 26 -5.31 22.65 -12.31
N MET A 27 -4.12 23.17 -12.01
CA MET A 27 -3.55 23.15 -10.66
C MET A 27 -4.38 23.96 -9.66
N LYS A 28 -4.89 25.13 -10.05
CA LYS A 28 -5.77 25.96 -9.22
C LYS A 28 -7.07 25.25 -8.89
N ASN A 29 -7.71 24.65 -9.90
CA ASN A 29 -8.96 23.91 -9.72
C ASN A 29 -8.75 22.64 -8.88
N LEU A 30 -7.64 21.92 -9.10
CA LEU A 30 -7.26 20.77 -8.27
C LEU A 30 -7.09 21.18 -6.80
N TYR A 31 -6.30 22.22 -6.54
CA TYR A 31 -6.07 22.72 -5.18
C TYR A 31 -7.39 23.11 -4.49
N PHE A 32 -8.27 23.82 -5.21
CA PHE A 32 -9.59 24.20 -4.70
C PHE A 32 -10.43 22.98 -4.33
N VAL A 33 -10.46 21.95 -5.17
CA VAL A 33 -11.23 20.73 -4.90
C VAL A 33 -10.71 19.99 -3.67
N LEU A 34 -9.38 19.86 -3.55
CA LEU A 34 -8.74 19.22 -2.41
C LEU A 34 -9.04 19.95 -1.10
N GLU A 35 -8.90 21.28 -1.09
CA GLU A 35 -9.17 22.11 0.10
C GLU A 35 -10.63 22.02 0.55
N ASN A 36 -11.56 22.00 -0.40
CA ASN A 36 -12.98 21.89 -0.10
C ASN A 36 -13.45 20.46 0.17
N LYS A 37 -12.55 19.46 0.17
CA LYS A 37 -12.87 18.03 0.38
C LYS A 37 -13.96 17.53 -0.58
N LYS A 38 -13.90 17.96 -1.85
CA LYS A 38 -14.90 17.62 -2.89
C LYS A 38 -14.37 16.54 -3.84
N LEU A 39 -15.30 15.92 -4.57
CA LEU A 39 -14.97 15.14 -5.77
C LEU A 39 -14.74 16.09 -6.94
N GLY A 40 -13.61 15.94 -7.64
CA GLY A 40 -13.31 16.65 -8.88
C GLY A 40 -13.16 15.68 -10.04
N ILE A 41 -13.81 15.98 -11.16
CA ILE A 41 -13.65 15.26 -12.42
C ILE A 41 -12.94 16.21 -13.37
N PHE A 42 -11.73 15.84 -13.78
CA PHE A 42 -10.89 16.69 -14.60
C PHE A 42 -10.65 16.02 -15.95
N GLU A 43 -10.93 16.76 -17.01
CA GLU A 43 -10.58 16.40 -18.38
C GLU A 43 -9.36 17.22 -18.80
N SER A 44 -8.37 16.56 -19.38
CA SER A 44 -7.20 17.21 -19.96
C SER A 44 -6.81 16.45 -21.23
N PRO A 45 -6.63 17.13 -22.37
CA PRO A 45 -6.12 16.51 -23.59
C PRO A 45 -4.78 15.82 -23.36
N THR A 46 -4.49 14.77 -24.13
CA THR A 46 -3.20 14.09 -24.10
C THR A 46 -2.08 15.03 -24.53
N GLY A 47 -0.93 14.97 -23.85
CA GLY A 47 0.27 15.76 -24.20
C GLY A 47 0.36 17.14 -23.55
N THR A 48 -0.63 17.57 -22.76
CA THR A 48 -0.61 18.87 -22.05
C THR A 48 0.15 18.84 -20.71
N GLY A 49 0.78 17.72 -20.34
CA GLY A 49 1.46 17.56 -19.06
C GLY A 49 0.52 17.33 -17.88
N LYS A 50 -0.56 16.56 -18.09
CA LYS A 50 -1.54 16.18 -17.06
C LYS A 50 -0.88 15.61 -15.80
N SER A 51 -0.02 14.60 -15.92
CA SER A 51 0.63 13.94 -14.78
C SER A 51 1.44 14.94 -13.94
N LEU A 52 2.23 15.79 -14.60
CA LEU A 52 3.05 16.79 -13.91
C LEU A 52 2.20 17.86 -13.22
N SER A 53 1.08 18.28 -13.84
CA SER A 53 0.13 19.23 -13.24
C SER A 53 -0.56 18.63 -12.01
N ILE A 54 -0.94 17.36 -12.07
CA ILE A 54 -1.47 16.61 -10.92
C ILE A 54 -0.44 16.55 -9.79
N ILE A 55 0.80 16.16 -10.09
CA ILE A 55 1.90 16.06 -9.12
C ILE A 55 2.13 17.39 -8.43
N CYS A 56 2.37 18.46 -9.21
CA CYS A 56 2.68 19.77 -8.66
C CYS A 56 1.53 20.35 -7.85
N GLY A 57 0.29 20.25 -8.34
CA GLY A 57 -0.89 20.76 -7.64
C GLY A 57 -1.17 19.99 -6.34
N ALA A 58 -1.15 18.67 -6.38
CA ALA A 58 -1.47 17.82 -5.22
C ALA A 58 -0.38 17.87 -4.14
N ILE A 59 0.90 17.81 -4.53
CA ILE A 59 2.01 17.90 -3.56
C ILE A 59 2.07 19.30 -2.94
N LYS A 60 1.85 20.37 -3.72
CA LYS A 60 1.78 21.74 -3.18
C LYS A 60 0.70 21.84 -2.11
N TRP A 61 -0.50 21.36 -2.41
CA TRP A 61 -1.60 21.34 -1.44
C TRP A 61 -1.22 20.55 -0.19
N LEU A 62 -0.62 19.37 -0.32
CA LEU A 62 -0.24 18.55 0.83
C LEU A 62 0.77 19.27 1.74
N LYS A 63 1.79 19.91 1.16
CA LYS A 63 2.80 20.66 1.93
C LYS A 63 2.20 21.89 2.61
N ASP A 64 1.31 22.60 1.93
CA ASP A 64 0.60 23.74 2.51
C ASP A 64 -0.31 23.29 3.65
N HIS A 65 -1.06 22.20 3.45
CA HIS A 65 -1.97 21.63 4.45
C HIS A 65 -1.22 21.23 5.73
N GLN A 66 -0.09 20.54 5.59
CA GLN A 66 0.74 20.15 6.74
C GLN A 66 1.27 21.37 7.51
N LYS A 67 1.66 22.45 6.82
CA LYS A 67 2.09 23.69 7.47
C LYS A 67 0.93 24.38 8.18
N PHE A 68 -0.20 24.51 7.50
CA PHE A 68 -1.40 25.14 8.04
C PHE A 68 -1.93 24.39 9.27
N GLU A 69 -1.99 23.06 9.23
CA GLU A 69 -2.39 22.23 10.37
C GLU A 69 -1.49 22.47 11.58
N HIS A 70 -0.17 22.51 11.37
CA HIS A 70 0.79 22.78 12.44
C HIS A 70 0.63 24.20 13.02
N GLU A 71 0.45 25.22 12.18
CA GLU A 71 0.23 26.60 12.62
C GLU A 71 -1.10 26.75 13.38
N GLN A 72 -2.18 26.14 12.89
CA GLN A 72 -3.49 26.14 13.55
C GLN A 72 -3.44 25.46 14.93
N LEU A 73 -2.71 24.36 15.04
CA LEU A 73 -2.50 23.67 16.31
C LEU A 73 -1.80 24.59 17.33
N GLN A 74 -0.73 25.26 16.90
CA GLN A 74 0.02 26.20 17.74
C GLN A 74 -0.82 27.41 18.15
N GLN A 75 -1.58 27.99 17.22
CA GLN A 75 -2.49 29.12 17.49
C GLN A 75 -3.59 28.72 18.48
N SER A 76 -4.22 27.56 18.29
CA SER A 76 -5.26 27.05 19.20
C SER A 76 -4.72 26.83 20.61
N MET A 77 -3.49 26.29 20.74
CA MET A 77 -2.83 26.13 22.02
C MET A 77 -2.53 27.47 22.70
N ALA A 78 -2.07 28.48 21.95
CA ALA A 78 -1.81 29.82 22.48
C ALA A 78 -3.09 30.53 22.93
N GLN A 79 -4.18 30.40 22.17
CA GLN A 79 -5.49 30.95 22.52
C GLN A 79 -6.03 30.35 23.82
N LEU A 80 -5.99 29.02 23.96
CA LEU A 80 -6.43 28.34 25.19
C LEU A 80 -5.56 28.67 26.40
N GLN A 81 -4.25 28.89 26.20
CA GLN A 81 -3.37 29.37 27.27
C GLN A 81 -3.76 30.76 27.76
N SER A 82 -4.01 31.69 26.84
CA SER A 82 -4.49 33.03 27.19
C SER A 82 -5.87 32.99 27.87
N GLN A 83 -6.78 32.15 27.39
CA GLN A 83 -8.10 31.95 28.01
C GLN A 83 -7.97 31.42 29.45
N LYS A 84 -7.03 30.51 29.70
CA LYS A 84 -6.75 30.00 31.05
C LYS A 84 -6.25 31.10 31.98
N GLU A 85 -5.34 31.95 31.52
CA GLU A 85 -4.82 33.08 32.31
C GLU A 85 -5.90 34.13 32.62
N GLN A 86 -6.82 34.37 31.69
CA GLN A 86 -7.96 35.26 31.92
C GLN A 86 -8.94 34.67 32.95
N LEU A 87 -9.20 33.36 32.91
CA LEU A 87 -10.11 32.69 33.85
C LEU A 87 -9.55 32.66 35.28
N SER A 88 -8.22 32.53 35.46
CA SER A 88 -7.59 32.51 36.79
C SER A 88 -7.61 33.88 37.49
N SER A 89 -7.78 34.97 36.74
CA SER A 89 -7.86 36.34 37.29
C SER A 89 -9.30 36.82 37.59
N SER A 90 -10.33 36.08 37.14
CA SER A 90 -11.74 36.43 37.35
C SER A 90 -12.27 35.90 38.69
N THR A 91 -12.77 36.78 39.55
CA THR A 91 -13.13 36.48 40.95
C THR A 91 -14.63 36.42 41.25
N THR A 92 -15.50 36.62 40.25
CA THR A 92 -16.93 36.90 40.49
C THR A 92 -17.80 35.64 40.67
N ASP A 93 -17.39 34.48 40.15
CA ASP A 93 -18.08 33.19 40.33
C ASP A 93 -17.08 32.01 40.27
N TRP A 94 -16.56 31.62 41.43
CA TRP A 94 -15.40 30.72 41.56
C TRP A 94 -15.68 29.28 41.08
N LEU A 95 -16.93 28.80 41.20
CA LEU A 95 -17.26 27.41 40.83
C LEU A 95 -17.30 27.25 39.31
N VAL A 96 -17.92 28.23 38.62
CA VAL A 96 -18.03 28.24 37.15
C VAL A 96 -16.67 28.52 36.51
N SER A 97 -15.84 29.40 37.08
CA SER A 97 -14.48 29.63 36.59
C SER A 97 -13.61 28.37 36.74
N GLN A 98 -13.72 27.66 37.87
CA GLN A 98 -12.99 26.41 38.11
C GLN A 98 -13.40 25.30 37.12
N SER A 99 -14.71 25.12 36.86
CA SER A 99 -15.18 24.13 35.88
C SER A 99 -14.65 24.44 34.47
N LYS A 100 -14.72 25.70 34.03
CA LYS A 100 -14.18 26.12 32.73
C LYS A 100 -12.65 26.00 32.65
N GLU A 101 -11.95 26.27 33.74
CA GLU A 101 -10.49 26.10 33.79
C GLU A 101 -10.10 24.62 33.64
N ILE A 102 -10.86 23.70 34.26
CA ILE A 102 -10.66 22.25 34.10
C ILE A 102 -10.90 21.85 32.63
N GLU A 103 -11.98 22.32 32.00
CA GLU A 103 -12.28 22.05 30.58
C GLU A 103 -11.17 22.57 29.65
N VAL A 104 -10.75 23.82 29.82
CA VAL A 104 -9.65 24.41 29.04
C VAL A 104 -8.35 23.64 29.27
N THR A 105 -8.06 23.25 30.51
CA THR A 105 -6.86 22.47 30.83
C THR A 105 -6.89 21.09 30.19
N GLN A 106 -8.05 20.43 30.15
CA GLN A 106 -8.24 19.16 29.45
C GLN A 106 -8.06 19.32 27.94
N GLN A 107 -8.66 20.33 27.31
CA GLN A 107 -8.50 20.60 25.88
C GLN A 107 -7.04 20.90 25.52
N LEU A 108 -6.36 21.71 26.32
CA LEU A 108 -4.96 22.06 26.15
C LEU A 108 -4.06 20.82 26.31
N HIS A 109 -4.38 19.93 27.26
CA HIS A 109 -3.69 18.66 27.40
C HIS A 109 -3.82 17.78 26.14
N LEU A 110 -5.03 17.66 25.58
CA LEU A 110 -5.26 16.90 24.34
C LEU A 110 -4.46 17.48 23.16
N LEU A 111 -4.48 18.81 22.98
CA LEU A 111 -3.70 19.47 21.91
C LEU A 111 -2.19 19.30 22.11
N ARG A 112 -1.69 19.34 23.35
CA ARG A 112 -0.27 19.07 23.65
C ARG A 112 0.11 17.63 23.30
N LEU A 113 -0.75 16.66 23.57
CA LEU A 113 -0.53 15.27 23.17
C LEU A 113 -0.46 15.13 21.65
N GLN A 114 -1.39 15.78 20.93
CA GLN A 114 -1.35 15.80 19.45
C GLN A 114 -0.07 16.45 18.91
N ALA A 115 0.34 17.59 19.47
CA ALA A 115 1.58 18.26 19.09
C ALA A 115 2.82 17.39 19.33
N ALA A 116 2.89 16.70 20.47
CA ALA A 116 3.98 15.79 20.79
C ALA A 116 4.08 14.63 19.78
N LYS A 117 2.93 14.05 19.39
CA LYS A 117 2.89 12.99 18.37
C LYS A 117 3.39 13.48 17.01
N ILE A 118 3.03 14.70 16.61
CA ILE A 118 3.53 15.33 15.36
C ILE A 118 5.04 15.59 15.43
N GLU A 119 5.54 16.05 16.57
CA GLU A 119 6.98 16.31 16.77
C GLU A 119 7.80 15.01 16.72
N GLU A 120 7.31 13.93 17.34
CA GLU A 120 7.94 12.61 17.27
C GLU A 120 7.98 12.09 15.82
N TYR A 121 6.87 12.23 15.08
CA TYR A 121 6.81 11.90 13.66
C TYR A 121 7.85 12.70 12.86
N ASN A 122 7.93 14.02 13.06
CA ASN A 122 8.89 14.88 12.37
C ASN A 122 10.34 14.51 12.67
N LYS A 123 10.67 14.19 13.94
CA LYS A 123 12.01 13.68 14.32
C LYS A 123 12.36 12.40 13.57
N LYS A 124 11.43 11.45 13.49
CA LYS A 124 11.61 10.21 12.73
C LYS A 124 11.88 10.49 11.24
N ILE A 125 11.15 11.43 10.64
CA ILE A 125 11.37 11.83 9.24
C ILE A 125 12.73 12.52 9.04
N GLU A 126 13.16 13.37 9.98
CA GLU A 126 14.49 13.98 9.92
C GLU A 126 15.61 12.95 10.00
N ASP A 127 15.47 11.92 10.82
CA ASP A 127 16.46 10.85 10.92
C ASP A 127 16.54 10.03 9.62
N ILE A 128 15.41 9.82 8.95
CA ILE A 128 15.39 9.24 7.59
C ILE A 128 16.11 10.17 6.60
N LYS A 129 15.93 11.49 6.67
CA LYS A 129 16.66 12.44 5.82
C LYS A 129 18.17 12.46 6.10
N LYS A 130 18.60 12.36 7.36
CA LYS A 130 20.02 12.24 7.72
C LYS A 130 20.64 10.97 7.16
N PHE A 131 19.88 9.88 7.12
CA PHE A 131 20.31 8.63 6.47
C PHE A 131 20.69 8.86 4.99
N LYS A 132 19.91 9.66 4.25
CA LYS A 132 20.24 10.09 2.87
C LYS A 132 21.64 10.70 2.77
N GLN A 133 21.99 11.62 3.67
CA GLN A 133 23.29 12.31 3.64
C GLN A 133 24.48 11.37 3.93
N SER A 134 24.30 10.38 4.83
CA SER A 134 25.34 9.40 5.15
C SER A 134 25.58 8.35 4.05
N ASN A 135 24.54 7.97 3.28
CA ASN A 135 24.63 6.93 2.26
C ASN A 135 24.95 7.47 0.85
N VAL A 136 24.60 8.72 0.55
CA VAL A 136 24.98 9.39 -0.72
C VAL A 136 26.51 9.45 -0.91
N GLN A 137 27.29 9.40 0.17
CA GLN A 137 28.75 9.30 0.10
C GLN A 137 29.28 7.91 -0.32
N LYS A 138 28.45 6.86 -0.37
CA LYS A 138 28.95 5.49 -0.55
C LYS A 138 28.58 4.75 -1.82
N ASN A 139 27.61 5.17 -2.65
CA ASN A 139 27.45 4.64 -4.02
C ASN A 139 26.25 5.28 -4.74
N TRP A 140 26.49 6.27 -5.60
CA TRP A 140 25.63 6.56 -6.75
C TRP A 140 26.44 7.37 -7.79
N ARG A 141 27.31 6.68 -8.54
CA ARG A 141 27.84 7.23 -9.79
C ARG A 141 26.94 6.76 -10.93
N LYS A 142 26.49 7.72 -11.73
CA LYS A 142 25.71 7.56 -12.98
C LYS A 142 26.23 6.37 -13.81
N PRO A 143 25.38 5.66 -14.56
CA PRO A 143 25.86 4.68 -15.51
C PRO A 143 26.69 5.38 -16.58
N ASN A 144 27.95 4.96 -16.71
CA ASN A 144 28.83 5.35 -17.81
C ASN A 144 28.23 4.80 -19.11
N SER A 145 27.96 5.70 -20.04
CA SER A 145 27.68 5.39 -21.43
C SER A 145 28.93 4.83 -22.11
N THR A 146 29.02 3.51 -22.27
CA THR A 146 29.77 2.81 -23.35
C THR A 146 29.59 1.30 -23.22
N ALA A 147 29.30 0.64 -24.35
CA ALA A 147 29.21 -0.81 -24.61
C ALA A 147 27.90 -1.49 -24.11
N ASP A 148 27.14 -2.26 -24.88
CA ASP A 148 27.31 -2.82 -26.23
C ASP A 148 25.93 -2.96 -26.91
N LYS A 149 25.87 -2.61 -28.20
CA LYS A 149 24.76 -2.97 -29.07
C LYS A 149 24.85 -4.46 -29.40
N LYS A 150 23.98 -5.27 -28.82
CA LYS A 150 23.48 -6.50 -29.47
C LYS A 150 21.97 -6.51 -29.38
N SER A 151 21.37 -6.31 -30.55
CA SER A 151 19.97 -6.51 -30.86
C SER A 151 19.66 -8.01 -30.77
N ASP A 152 18.87 -8.41 -29.77
CA ASP A 152 18.06 -9.61 -29.86
C ASP A 152 16.61 -9.13 -29.93
N GLU A 153 16.07 -9.17 -31.14
CA GLU A 153 14.65 -9.04 -31.43
C GLU A 153 13.94 -10.26 -30.81
N VAL A 154 13.22 -10.05 -29.71
CA VAL A 154 12.25 -11.00 -29.20
C VAL A 154 10.87 -10.47 -29.58
N ALA A 155 10.24 -11.18 -30.51
CA ALA A 155 8.89 -10.94 -30.98
C ALA A 155 7.91 -10.91 -29.81
N THR A 156 7.14 -9.83 -29.73
CA THR A 156 5.93 -9.73 -28.91
C THR A 156 4.83 -10.54 -29.58
N GLU A 157 4.59 -11.75 -29.08
CA GLU A 157 3.32 -12.44 -29.27
C GLU A 157 2.48 -12.14 -28.01
N ASP A 158 1.42 -11.35 -28.21
CA ASP A 158 0.35 -11.09 -27.26
C ASP A 158 -0.37 -12.42 -26.96
N GLU A 159 0.03 -13.10 -25.89
CA GLU A 159 -0.80 -14.12 -25.26
C GLU A 159 -1.53 -13.49 -24.08
N ASN A 160 -2.86 -13.46 -24.19
CA ASN A 160 -3.81 -13.12 -23.13
C ASN A 160 -3.44 -13.89 -21.85
N LEU A 161 -2.88 -13.17 -20.87
CA LEU A 161 -2.63 -13.72 -19.54
C LEU A 161 -3.94 -13.68 -18.75
N ASP A 162 -4.49 -14.87 -18.49
CA ASP A 162 -5.61 -15.09 -17.58
C ASP A 162 -5.28 -14.47 -16.20
N GLU A 163 -5.90 -13.32 -15.89
CA GLU A 163 -5.81 -12.61 -14.60
C GLU A 163 -6.78 -13.19 -13.53
N ASP A 164 -7.24 -14.42 -13.69
CA ASP A 164 -8.10 -15.12 -12.72
C ASP A 164 -7.25 -16.00 -11.78
N ASP A 165 -6.59 -15.40 -10.77
CA ASP A 165 -6.40 -16.05 -9.46
C ASP A 165 -5.78 -15.10 -8.40
N LEU A 166 -6.52 -14.05 -8.03
CA LEU A 166 -6.23 -13.27 -6.82
C LEU A 166 -7.06 -13.81 -5.66
N LEU A 167 -6.66 -14.97 -5.12
CA LEU A 167 -7.17 -15.43 -3.83
C LEU A 167 -6.80 -14.40 -2.76
N PRO A 168 -7.78 -13.84 -2.02
CA PRO A 168 -7.49 -13.02 -0.85
C PRO A 168 -6.63 -13.84 0.12
N GLU A 169 -5.56 -13.24 0.66
CA GLU A 169 -4.77 -13.83 1.75
C GLU A 169 -5.76 -14.31 2.83
N THR A 170 -5.90 -15.63 3.03
CA THR A 170 -6.78 -16.19 4.04
C THR A 170 -6.26 -15.76 5.41
N VAL A 171 -6.86 -14.72 5.96
CA VAL A 171 -6.76 -14.41 7.39
C VAL A 171 -7.46 -15.57 8.09
N THR A 172 -6.70 -16.37 8.83
CA THR A 172 -7.29 -17.31 9.80
C THR A 172 -7.98 -16.46 10.86
N ILE A 173 -9.27 -16.21 10.67
CA ILE A 173 -10.16 -15.65 11.68
C ILE A 173 -10.30 -16.73 12.75
N ASN A 174 -9.49 -16.63 13.80
CA ASN A 174 -9.85 -17.26 15.07
C ASN A 174 -11.00 -16.41 15.63
N ASP A 175 -12.23 -16.88 15.44
CA ASP A 175 -13.40 -16.40 16.17
C ASP A 175 -13.29 -16.85 17.64
N GLU A 176 -12.43 -16.19 18.40
CA GLU A 176 -12.55 -16.12 19.84
C GLU A 176 -13.05 -14.71 20.15
N LEU A 177 -14.31 -14.64 20.56
CA LEU A 177 -14.98 -13.45 21.09
C LEU A 177 -14.20 -12.96 22.32
N GLU A 178 -13.20 -12.10 22.10
CA GLU A 178 -12.60 -11.30 23.16
C GLU A 178 -13.53 -10.12 23.47
N GLU A 179 -13.96 -10.07 24.73
CA GLU A 179 -14.64 -8.93 25.34
C GLU A 179 -13.88 -7.62 25.06
N PRO A 180 -14.57 -6.48 24.92
CA PRO A 180 -13.93 -5.21 24.56
C PRO A 180 -13.02 -4.78 25.72
N LYS A 181 -11.72 -5.07 25.58
CA LYS A 181 -10.67 -4.49 26.40
C LYS A 181 -10.64 -2.98 26.09
N GLU A 182 -10.70 -2.19 27.15
CA GLU A 182 -10.64 -0.74 27.15
C GLU A 182 -9.54 -0.25 26.18
N GLU A 183 -9.92 0.62 25.25
CA GLU A 183 -9.01 1.18 24.24
C GLU A 183 -7.92 2.00 24.92
N ASP A 184 -6.73 1.40 25.12
CA ASP A 184 -5.48 2.14 25.20
C ASP A 184 -5.31 2.89 23.87
N THR A 185 -5.80 4.12 23.78
CA THR A 185 -5.67 4.96 22.58
C THR A 185 -4.24 5.52 22.44
N ASP A 186 -3.26 4.64 22.34
CA ASP A 186 -1.89 4.95 21.89
C ASP A 186 -1.85 5.00 20.35
N THR A 187 -2.75 5.79 19.76
CA THR A 187 -2.84 5.94 18.30
C THR A 187 -1.72 6.86 17.81
N LYS A 188 -0.86 6.32 16.93
CA LYS A 188 0.21 7.08 16.26
C LYS A 188 -0.39 8.21 15.40
N TYR A 189 0.38 9.29 15.22
CA TYR A 189 -0.01 10.34 14.28
C TYR A 189 0.08 9.84 12.84
N GLU A 190 -1.03 9.89 12.11
CA GLU A 190 -1.13 9.52 10.70
C GLU A 190 -1.38 10.78 9.87
N PRO A 191 -0.39 11.29 9.12
CA PRO A 191 -0.60 12.43 8.24
C PRO A 191 -1.44 12.04 7.02
N ILE A 192 -2.06 13.05 6.40
CA ILE A 192 -2.76 12.87 5.13
C ILE A 192 -1.78 12.37 4.06
N LYS A 193 -2.21 11.38 3.29
CA LYS A 193 -1.47 10.77 2.18
C LYS A 193 -2.20 10.98 0.86
N ILE A 194 -1.42 11.00 -0.22
CA ILE A 194 -1.94 11.00 -1.59
C ILE A 194 -1.76 9.61 -2.19
N TYR A 195 -2.86 8.96 -2.51
CA TYR A 195 -2.88 7.73 -3.28
C TYR A 195 -3.08 8.06 -4.75
N ILE A 196 -2.12 7.66 -5.59
CA ILE A 196 -2.21 7.85 -7.04
C ILE A 196 -2.36 6.49 -7.68
N CYS A 197 -3.45 6.34 -8.40
CA CYS A 197 -3.89 5.08 -8.94
C CYS A 197 -3.89 5.12 -10.46
N SER A 198 -3.32 4.07 -11.08
CA SER A 198 -3.27 3.93 -12.54
C SER A 198 -3.53 2.49 -12.95
N ARG A 199 -3.82 2.27 -14.23
CA ARG A 199 -4.20 0.96 -14.76
C ARG A 199 -3.01 0.00 -14.75
N THR A 200 -1.84 0.44 -15.18
CA THR A 200 -0.67 -0.43 -15.35
C THR A 200 0.53 -0.01 -14.51
N HIS A 201 1.41 -0.98 -14.19
CA HIS A 201 2.67 -0.71 -13.50
C HIS A 201 3.59 0.22 -14.31
N SER A 202 3.58 0.13 -15.64
CA SER A 202 4.36 1.03 -16.51
C SER A 202 3.92 2.48 -16.41
N GLN A 203 2.61 2.74 -16.29
CA GLN A 203 2.09 4.10 -16.06
C GLN A 203 2.53 4.64 -14.70
N LEU A 204 2.53 3.81 -13.65
CA LEU A 204 3.04 4.20 -12.34
C LEU A 204 4.55 4.50 -12.39
N ALA A 205 5.35 3.70 -13.11
CA ALA A 205 6.77 3.97 -13.31
C ALA A 205 7.02 5.28 -14.09
N GLN A 206 6.21 5.58 -15.11
CA GLN A 206 6.26 6.88 -15.77
C GLN A 206 5.95 8.03 -14.80
N PHE A 207 4.96 7.83 -13.92
CA PHE A 207 4.60 8.80 -12.90
C PHE A 207 5.73 9.05 -11.90
N VAL A 208 6.47 8.01 -11.50
CA VAL A 208 7.72 8.14 -10.72
C VAL A 208 8.71 9.05 -11.44
N GLY A 209 8.94 8.83 -12.73
CA GLY A 209 9.83 9.66 -13.54
C GLY A 209 9.42 11.13 -13.60
N GLU A 210 8.12 11.42 -13.65
CA GLU A 210 7.59 12.80 -13.60
C GLU A 210 7.75 13.42 -12.20
N ILE A 211 7.60 12.65 -11.12
CA ILE A 211 7.87 13.16 -9.76
C ILE A 211 9.34 13.56 -9.62
N ILE A 212 10.27 12.76 -10.15
CA ILE A 212 11.70 13.06 -10.12
C ILE A 212 12.02 14.37 -10.86
N LYS A 213 11.33 14.64 -11.98
CA LYS A 213 11.49 15.89 -12.73
C LYS A 213 10.85 17.10 -12.04
N SER A 214 9.88 16.89 -11.15
CA SER A 214 9.19 17.96 -10.46
C SER A 214 10.11 18.67 -9.44
N PRO A 215 9.80 19.94 -9.08
CA PRO A 215 10.53 20.65 -8.02
C PRO A 215 10.54 19.94 -6.66
N TYR A 216 9.63 19.00 -6.46
CA TYR A 216 9.46 18.27 -5.22
C TYR A 216 10.29 16.98 -5.13
N GLY A 217 10.95 16.55 -6.21
CA GLY A 217 11.60 15.24 -6.31
C GLY A 217 12.63 14.92 -5.20
N GLU A 218 13.29 15.93 -4.63
CA GLU A 218 14.26 15.72 -3.55
C GLU A 218 13.65 15.62 -2.15
N ASN A 219 12.45 16.19 -1.97
CA ASN A 219 11.83 16.45 -0.66
C ASN A 219 10.51 15.69 -0.44
N VAL A 220 10.05 14.95 -1.44
CA VAL A 220 8.85 14.12 -1.38
C VAL A 220 9.20 12.67 -1.09
N ARG A 221 8.42 12.02 -0.21
CA ARG A 221 8.55 10.59 0.09
C ARG A 221 7.53 9.81 -0.73
N VAL A 222 8.02 9.01 -1.67
CA VAL A 222 7.16 8.25 -2.60
C VAL A 222 7.41 6.76 -2.39
N THR A 223 6.36 5.96 -2.48
CA THR A 223 6.49 4.50 -2.51
C THR A 223 5.49 3.91 -3.47
N SER A 224 5.98 2.98 -4.30
CA SER A 224 5.11 2.17 -5.16
C SER A 224 4.72 0.88 -4.44
N LEU A 225 3.48 0.44 -4.61
CA LEU A 225 3.04 -0.88 -4.19
C LEU A 225 2.83 -1.76 -5.41
N ALA A 226 3.28 -3.01 -5.30
CA ALA A 226 3.22 -4.00 -6.38
C ALA A 226 3.18 -5.41 -5.79
N SER A 227 2.89 -6.38 -6.65
CA SER A 227 2.78 -7.79 -6.29
C SER A 227 4.14 -8.40 -5.91
N ARG A 228 4.10 -9.60 -5.33
CA ARG A 228 5.32 -10.38 -5.07
C ARG A 228 6.02 -10.78 -6.36
N GLN A 229 5.31 -10.91 -7.49
CA GLN A 229 5.91 -11.21 -8.79
C GLN A 229 6.89 -10.13 -9.20
N SER A 230 6.54 -8.85 -9.01
CA SER A 230 7.41 -7.73 -9.37
C SER A 230 8.53 -7.50 -8.34
N TYR A 231 8.26 -7.71 -7.04
CA TYR A 231 9.23 -7.39 -5.97
C TYR A 231 10.14 -8.53 -5.50
N CYS A 232 9.76 -9.80 -5.70
CA CYS A 232 10.51 -10.89 -5.12
C CYS A 232 11.89 -11.00 -5.78
N ILE A 233 12.94 -11.13 -4.97
CA ILE A 233 14.33 -11.37 -5.41
C ILE A 233 14.84 -12.77 -5.08
N ASN A 234 14.01 -13.59 -4.43
CA ASN A 234 14.39 -14.94 -4.06
C ASN A 234 14.20 -15.89 -5.27
N PRO A 235 15.28 -16.48 -5.82
CA PRO A 235 15.18 -17.33 -7.00
C PRO A 235 14.26 -18.54 -6.79
N ALA A 236 14.20 -19.08 -5.57
CA ALA A 236 13.34 -20.22 -5.25
C ALA A 236 11.83 -19.88 -5.28
N VAL A 237 11.48 -18.61 -5.19
CA VAL A 237 10.07 -18.15 -5.30
C VAL A 237 9.79 -17.67 -6.72
N GLN A 238 10.73 -16.94 -7.35
CA GLN A 238 10.59 -16.46 -8.73
C GLN A 238 10.38 -17.59 -9.75
N GLN A 239 10.94 -18.77 -9.53
CA GLN A 239 10.80 -19.93 -10.42
C GLN A 239 9.35 -20.43 -10.55
N LEU A 240 8.46 -20.12 -9.60
CA LEU A 240 7.13 -20.72 -9.56
C LEU A 240 6.17 -20.18 -10.63
N LYS A 241 6.49 -19.07 -11.30
CA LYS A 241 5.76 -18.36 -12.39
C LYS A 241 4.29 -17.99 -12.11
N ASN A 242 3.57 -18.74 -11.30
CA ASN A 242 2.20 -18.53 -10.86
C ASN A 242 2.18 -17.72 -9.55
N MET A 243 1.37 -16.65 -9.53
CA MET A 243 1.26 -15.72 -8.40
C MET A 243 0.82 -16.40 -7.10
N SER A 244 -0.17 -17.29 -7.14
CA SER A 244 -0.71 -17.99 -5.98
C SER A 244 0.35 -18.87 -5.33
N LEU A 245 1.08 -19.65 -6.13
CA LEU A 245 2.20 -20.47 -5.65
C LEU A 245 3.33 -19.62 -5.07
N MET A 246 3.62 -18.45 -5.68
CA MET A 246 4.60 -17.51 -5.15
C MET A 246 4.20 -16.98 -3.77
N ASN A 247 2.93 -16.61 -3.60
CA ASN A 247 2.38 -16.13 -2.33
C ASN A 247 2.47 -17.20 -1.23
N GLU A 248 1.97 -18.41 -1.50
CA GLU A 248 2.02 -19.53 -0.56
C GLU A 248 3.46 -19.87 -0.18
N ARG A 249 4.35 -20.00 -1.17
CA ARG A 249 5.76 -20.29 -0.92
C ARG A 249 6.43 -19.20 -0.09
N CYS A 250 6.10 -17.93 -0.34
CA CYS A 250 6.65 -16.80 0.42
C CYS A 250 6.19 -16.84 1.89
N LEU A 251 4.92 -17.19 2.15
CA LEU A 251 4.38 -17.33 3.50
C LEU A 251 4.97 -18.55 4.23
N ASP A 252 5.16 -19.66 3.53
CA ASP A 252 5.79 -20.85 4.09
C ASP A 252 7.24 -20.61 4.50
N LEU A 253 7.96 -19.78 3.74
CA LEU A 253 9.33 -19.35 4.07
C LEU A 253 9.39 -18.35 5.25
N GLN A 254 8.26 -17.86 5.76
CA GLN A 254 8.20 -17.01 6.96
C GLN A 254 7.86 -17.79 8.22
N LYS A 255 7.12 -18.88 8.10
CA LYS A 255 6.74 -19.73 9.25
C LYS A 255 8.00 -20.30 9.89
N LYS A 256 8.37 -19.79 11.05
CA LYS A 256 9.36 -20.44 11.92
C LYS A 256 8.79 -21.80 12.29
N GLN A 257 9.40 -22.90 11.82
CA GLN A 257 9.02 -24.20 12.35
C GLN A 257 9.28 -24.19 13.86
N LYS A 258 8.25 -24.51 14.65
CA LYS A 258 8.48 -25.08 15.99
C LYS A 258 9.41 -26.27 15.75
N ASN A 259 10.54 -26.33 16.47
CA ASN A 259 11.47 -27.45 16.41
C ASN A 259 10.74 -28.73 16.86
N THR A 260 9.98 -29.37 15.98
CA THR A 260 9.49 -30.73 16.22
C THR A 260 10.65 -31.65 15.90
N THR A 261 11.30 -32.13 16.95
CA THR A 261 12.24 -33.25 16.91
C THR A 261 11.58 -34.38 16.12
N LYS A 262 12.19 -34.81 15.00
CA LYS A 262 11.81 -36.08 14.39
C LYS A 262 12.25 -37.17 15.36
N ILE A 263 11.29 -37.95 15.85
CA ILE A 263 11.53 -39.15 16.64
C ILE A 263 11.57 -40.29 15.63
N ASP A 264 12.65 -41.07 15.62
CA ASP A 264 12.76 -42.29 14.80
C ASP A 264 11.84 -43.41 15.35
N GLU A 265 11.59 -44.48 14.59
CA GLU A 265 10.82 -45.66 15.06
C GLU A 265 11.40 -46.26 16.35
N ASP A 266 12.71 -46.08 16.60
CA ASP A 266 13.43 -46.48 17.81
C ASP A 266 13.45 -45.43 18.95
N LYS A 267 12.55 -44.44 18.94
CA LYS A 267 12.44 -43.39 19.99
C LYS A 267 13.72 -42.56 20.21
N ARG A 268 14.63 -42.49 19.25
CA ARG A 268 15.82 -41.62 19.31
C ARG A 268 15.57 -40.28 18.62
N ALA A 269 15.96 -39.19 19.28
CA ALA A 269 15.86 -37.85 18.73
C ALA A 269 16.98 -37.62 17.70
N VAL A 270 16.65 -37.67 16.41
CA VAL A 270 17.61 -37.39 15.35
C VAL A 270 17.59 -35.89 15.02
N LYS A 271 18.74 -35.21 15.18
CA LYS A 271 18.92 -33.84 14.68
C LYS A 271 18.77 -33.87 13.15
N LYS A 272 17.81 -33.12 12.58
CA LYS A 272 17.70 -32.96 11.12
C LYS A 272 19.05 -32.48 10.58
N SER A 273 19.50 -33.09 9.49
CA SER A 273 20.67 -32.66 8.72
C SER A 273 20.53 -31.18 8.30
N LYS A 274 21.64 -30.44 8.32
CA LYS A 274 21.78 -29.05 7.88
C LYS A 274 21.56 -28.91 6.35
N GLY A 275 20.35 -29.17 5.88
CA GLY A 275 19.96 -29.00 4.48
C GLY A 275 18.79 -28.01 4.39
N CYS A 276 19.07 -26.83 3.85
CA CYS A 276 18.16 -25.70 3.62
C CYS A 276 17.73 -24.94 4.89
N SER A 277 18.20 -23.69 5.00
CA SER A 277 17.57 -22.69 5.87
C SER A 277 16.11 -22.53 5.45
N ASN A 278 15.17 -23.08 6.22
CA ASN A 278 13.72 -22.99 5.97
C ASN A 278 13.15 -21.56 6.12
N SER A 279 13.99 -20.52 6.13
CA SER A 279 13.57 -19.12 6.20
C SER A 279 14.10 -18.36 4.98
N CYS A 280 13.32 -17.39 4.50
CA CYS A 280 13.74 -16.56 3.38
C CYS A 280 15.02 -15.77 3.74
N PRO A 281 16.14 -15.91 2.99
CA PRO A 281 17.40 -15.23 3.30
C PRO A 281 17.30 -13.70 3.34
N TYR A 282 16.35 -13.15 2.58
CA TYR A 282 16.09 -11.72 2.40
C TYR A 282 15.07 -11.16 3.41
N PHE A 283 14.41 -12.01 4.19
CA PHE A 283 13.45 -11.60 5.22
C PHE A 283 14.17 -11.34 6.55
N ARG A 284 15.07 -10.35 6.54
CA ARG A 284 15.80 -9.89 7.74
C ARG A 284 15.26 -8.52 8.13
N GLN A 285 14.81 -8.38 9.38
CA GLN A 285 14.18 -7.15 9.86
C GLN A 285 15.07 -5.92 9.67
N ALA A 286 16.35 -5.99 10.09
CA ALA A 286 17.31 -4.89 9.92
C ALA A 286 17.57 -4.53 8.44
N GLY A 287 17.63 -5.54 7.56
CA GLY A 287 17.79 -5.31 6.12
C GLY A 287 16.56 -4.62 5.51
N ILE A 288 15.37 -5.05 5.91
CA ILE A 288 14.10 -4.43 5.47
C ILE A 288 14.00 -2.98 5.96
N GLU A 289 14.42 -2.68 7.19
CA GLU A 289 14.43 -1.31 7.72
C GLU A 289 15.42 -0.41 6.97
N ASN A 290 16.61 -0.91 6.64
CA ASN A 290 17.56 -0.18 5.82
C ASN A 290 17.01 0.10 4.42
N LEU A 291 16.43 -0.91 3.77
CA LEU A 291 15.83 -0.75 2.43
C LEU A 291 14.61 0.19 2.45
N ARG A 292 13.80 0.14 3.52
CA ARG A 292 12.70 1.09 3.76
C ARG A 292 13.23 2.53 3.82
N ASN A 293 14.30 2.77 4.59
CA ASN A 293 14.86 4.11 4.71
C ASN A 293 15.43 4.61 3.37
N VAL A 294 16.03 3.71 2.56
CA VAL A 294 16.46 4.04 1.19
C VAL A 294 15.26 4.41 0.32
N ALA A 295 14.18 3.62 0.36
CA ALA A 295 12.96 3.86 -0.40
C ALA A 295 12.25 5.19 -0.02
N LEU A 296 12.35 5.61 1.23
CA LEU A 296 11.80 6.89 1.69
C LEU A 296 12.73 8.09 1.42
N SER A 297 14.02 7.84 1.22
CA SER A 297 15.02 8.90 0.99
C SER A 297 15.12 9.31 -0.48
N ASN A 298 14.92 8.33 -1.38
CA ASN A 298 15.02 8.48 -2.82
C ASN A 298 13.68 8.09 -3.44
N VAL A 299 13.26 8.82 -4.47
CA VAL A 299 12.09 8.44 -5.27
C VAL A 299 12.52 7.27 -6.17
N LEU A 300 12.04 6.07 -5.88
CA LEU A 300 12.38 4.84 -6.62
C LEU A 300 11.13 4.23 -7.25
N ASP A 301 11.28 3.69 -8.46
CA ASP A 301 10.28 2.81 -9.06
C ASP A 301 10.41 1.38 -8.50
N VAL A 302 9.61 0.45 -9.04
CA VAL A 302 9.58 -0.94 -8.58
C VAL A 302 10.93 -1.61 -8.88
N GLU A 303 11.45 -1.41 -10.08
CA GLU A 303 12.68 -2.00 -10.61
C GLU A 303 13.92 -1.52 -9.86
N ASP A 304 14.00 -0.23 -9.56
CA ASP A 304 15.09 0.38 -8.81
C ASP A 304 15.08 -0.09 -7.35
N LEU A 305 13.90 -0.21 -6.73
CA LEU A 305 13.80 -0.77 -5.38
C LEU A 305 14.24 -2.24 -5.34
N VAL A 306 13.92 -3.01 -6.38
CA VAL A 306 14.38 -4.39 -6.55
C VAL A 306 15.91 -4.47 -6.68
N ARG A 307 16.52 -3.56 -7.45
CA ARG A 307 17.99 -3.45 -7.56
C ARG A 307 18.62 -3.16 -6.19
N CYS A 308 18.12 -2.15 -5.48
CA CYS A 308 18.60 -1.83 -4.13
C CYS A 308 18.42 -3.00 -3.15
N GLY A 309 17.34 -3.77 -3.27
CA GLY A 309 17.12 -4.96 -2.45
C GLY A 309 18.12 -6.09 -2.72
N ARG A 310 18.60 -6.23 -3.97
CA ARG A 310 19.69 -7.18 -4.30
C ARG A 310 21.01 -6.72 -3.68
N ASP A 311 21.31 -5.43 -3.75
CA ASP A 311 22.56 -4.88 -3.21
C ASP A 311 22.60 -4.98 -1.67
N LEU A 312 21.48 -4.67 -1.01
CA LEU A 312 21.34 -4.72 0.45
C LEU A 312 20.95 -6.11 1.00
N GLN A 313 20.74 -7.10 0.12
CA GLN A 313 20.27 -8.45 0.48
C GLN A 313 19.01 -8.42 1.37
N ALA A 314 18.05 -7.54 1.03
CA ALA A 314 16.83 -7.30 1.78
C ALA A 314 15.59 -7.41 0.89
N CYS A 315 14.47 -7.85 1.44
CA CYS A 315 13.24 -8.08 0.68
C CYS A 315 12.54 -6.76 0.27
N PRO A 316 12.44 -6.45 -1.05
CA PRO A 316 11.78 -5.23 -1.52
C PRO A 316 10.29 -5.18 -1.18
N TYR A 317 9.59 -6.32 -1.28
CA TYR A 317 8.15 -6.41 -1.04
C TYR A 317 7.75 -5.95 0.37
N TYR A 318 8.47 -6.40 1.39
CA TYR A 318 8.19 -6.00 2.77
C TYR A 318 8.73 -4.60 3.09
N ALA A 319 9.78 -4.17 2.40
CA ALA A 319 10.33 -2.83 2.56
C ALA A 319 9.36 -1.77 2.01
N SER A 320 8.77 -1.97 0.83
CA SER A 320 7.78 -1.05 0.25
C SER A 320 6.52 -0.96 1.11
N ARG A 321 6.00 -2.08 1.63
CA ARG A 321 4.85 -2.06 2.54
C ARG A 321 5.12 -1.27 3.83
N LYS A 322 6.29 -1.44 4.44
CA LYS A 322 6.69 -0.62 5.60
C LYS A 322 6.97 0.84 5.23
N ALA A 323 7.45 1.12 4.03
CA ALA A 323 7.68 2.49 3.57
C ALA A 323 6.36 3.23 3.33
N ALA A 324 5.31 2.53 2.88
CA ALA A 324 3.98 3.11 2.68
C ALA A 324 3.35 3.67 3.98
N GLU A 325 3.78 3.21 5.16
CA GLU A 325 3.38 3.80 6.45
C GLU A 325 3.84 5.26 6.61
N ASP A 326 5.06 5.58 6.16
CA ASP A 326 5.70 6.89 6.33
C ASP A 326 5.76 7.74 5.04
N ALA A 327 5.25 7.21 3.91
CA ALA A 327 5.23 7.88 2.61
C ALA A 327 4.15 8.98 2.53
N GLU A 328 4.41 10.01 1.71
CA GLU A 328 3.48 11.10 1.41
C GLU A 328 2.63 10.79 0.18
N VAL A 329 3.27 10.18 -0.82
CA VAL A 329 2.63 9.76 -2.08
C VAL A 329 2.80 8.25 -2.25
N ILE A 330 1.70 7.55 -2.45
CA ILE A 330 1.68 6.10 -2.64
C ILE A 330 1.11 5.80 -4.02
N LEU A 331 1.92 5.14 -4.85
CA LEU A 331 1.53 4.72 -6.19
C LEU A 331 0.97 3.30 -6.12
N ILE A 332 -0.28 3.10 -6.54
CA ILE A 332 -1.00 1.83 -6.40
C ILE A 332 -1.74 1.45 -7.69
N PRO A 333 -1.77 0.17 -8.10
CA PRO A 333 -2.60 -0.25 -9.23
C PRO A 333 -4.09 -0.30 -8.87
N TYR A 334 -4.96 -0.29 -9.88
CA TYR A 334 -6.42 -0.35 -9.72
C TYR A 334 -6.89 -1.50 -8.82
N ASN A 335 -6.35 -2.71 -9.03
CA ASN A 335 -6.72 -3.89 -8.27
C ASN A 335 -6.49 -3.74 -6.75
N THR A 336 -5.41 -3.05 -6.37
CA THR A 336 -5.02 -2.85 -4.99
C THR A 336 -5.88 -1.78 -4.34
N LEU A 337 -6.28 -0.74 -5.09
CA LEU A 337 -7.16 0.31 -4.61
C LEU A 337 -8.62 -0.16 -4.53
N LEU A 338 -9.13 -0.92 -5.48
CA LEU A 338 -10.57 -1.16 -5.60
C LEU A 338 -11.03 -2.40 -4.82
N HIS A 339 -10.19 -3.42 -4.68
CA HIS A 339 -10.51 -4.62 -3.92
C HIS A 339 -10.27 -4.44 -2.40
N LYS A 340 -11.33 -4.58 -1.60
CA LYS A 340 -11.30 -4.29 -0.15
C LYS A 340 -10.28 -5.13 0.62
N ALA A 341 -10.27 -6.45 0.41
CA ALA A 341 -9.35 -7.33 1.13
C ALA A 341 -7.87 -7.02 0.81
N THR A 342 -7.58 -6.66 -0.44
CA THR A 342 -6.22 -6.28 -0.86
C THR A 342 -5.81 -4.94 -0.25
N ARG A 343 -6.72 -3.96 -0.17
CA ARG A 343 -6.46 -2.70 0.54
C ARG A 343 -6.11 -2.92 2.00
N GLU A 344 -6.95 -3.68 2.72
CA GLU A 344 -6.77 -3.95 4.15
C GLU A 344 -5.46 -4.71 4.40
N ALA A 345 -5.15 -5.72 3.59
CA ALA A 345 -3.89 -6.42 3.66
C ALA A 345 -2.71 -5.45 3.50
N ASN A 346 -2.76 -4.53 2.53
CA ASN A 346 -1.69 -3.55 2.31
C ASN A 346 -1.69 -2.38 3.31
N GLY A 347 -2.59 -2.34 4.30
CA GLY A 347 -2.67 -1.25 5.27
C GLY A 347 -3.11 0.09 4.65
N ILE A 348 -3.88 0.05 3.57
CA ILE A 348 -4.34 1.24 2.87
C ILE A 348 -5.65 1.72 3.50
N ASN A 349 -5.58 2.87 4.17
CA ASN A 349 -6.75 3.58 4.70
C ASN A 349 -7.12 4.73 3.75
N LEU A 350 -8.33 4.73 3.20
CA LEU A 350 -8.80 5.79 2.30
C LEU A 350 -9.46 6.96 3.05
N LYS A 351 -9.84 6.76 4.32
CA LYS A 351 -10.52 7.79 5.10
C LYS A 351 -9.54 8.93 5.40
N ASN A 352 -9.97 10.17 5.20
CA ASN A 352 -9.18 11.39 5.38
C ASN A 352 -7.90 11.46 4.52
N ASN A 353 -7.84 10.71 3.43
CA ASN A 353 -6.73 10.73 2.48
C ASN A 353 -7.20 11.16 1.08
N ILE A 354 -6.25 11.58 0.24
CA ILE A 354 -6.54 11.97 -1.13
C ILE A 354 -6.37 10.76 -2.04
N VAL A 355 -7.34 10.54 -2.92
CA VAL A 355 -7.26 9.50 -3.96
C VAL A 355 -7.37 10.16 -5.32
N ILE A 356 -6.35 9.95 -6.16
CA ILE A 356 -6.28 10.44 -7.53
C ILE A 356 -6.28 9.22 -8.44
N ILE A 357 -7.30 9.10 -9.28
CA ILE A 357 -7.40 8.03 -10.28
C ILE A 357 -7.01 8.62 -11.63
N ASP A 358 -5.86 8.20 -12.14
CA ASP A 358 -5.42 8.51 -13.50
C ASP A 358 -6.05 7.51 -14.49
N GLU A 359 -6.31 7.94 -15.72
CA GLU A 359 -6.97 7.15 -16.77
C GLU A 359 -8.31 6.51 -16.38
N ALA A 360 -9.10 7.22 -15.57
CA ALA A 360 -10.37 6.76 -14.99
C ALA A 360 -11.44 6.30 -16.02
N HIS A 361 -11.25 6.53 -17.31
CA HIS A 361 -12.15 6.03 -18.36
C HIS A 361 -12.22 4.49 -18.37
N ASN A 362 -11.16 3.79 -17.93
CA ASN A 362 -11.12 2.32 -17.83
C ASN A 362 -11.63 1.78 -16.50
N LEU A 363 -12.07 2.64 -15.57
CA LEU A 363 -12.39 2.23 -14.21
C LEU A 363 -13.55 1.23 -14.15
N LEU A 364 -14.59 1.43 -14.97
CA LEU A 364 -15.75 0.55 -15.01
C LEU A 364 -15.42 -0.83 -15.56
N GLU A 365 -14.60 -0.89 -16.62
CA GLU A 365 -14.14 -2.15 -17.20
C GLU A 365 -13.28 -2.94 -16.19
N ALA A 366 -12.34 -2.26 -15.53
CA ALA A 366 -11.50 -2.87 -14.50
C ALA A 366 -12.32 -3.39 -13.31
N LEU A 367 -13.35 -2.65 -12.87
CA LEU A 367 -14.26 -3.12 -11.83
C LEU A 367 -15.06 -4.35 -12.27
N ALA A 368 -15.56 -4.36 -13.51
CA ALA A 368 -16.29 -5.49 -14.05
C ALA A 368 -15.41 -6.74 -14.13
N GLN A 369 -14.16 -6.60 -14.58
CA GLN A 369 -13.18 -7.71 -14.65
C GLN A 369 -12.83 -8.25 -13.27
N MET A 370 -12.55 -7.38 -12.29
CA MET A 370 -12.21 -7.80 -10.92
C MET A 370 -13.32 -8.57 -10.19
N HIS A 371 -14.58 -8.33 -10.57
CA HIS A 371 -15.76 -8.98 -9.97
C HIS A 371 -16.39 -10.04 -10.89
N ALA A 372 -15.80 -10.26 -12.07
CA ALA A 372 -16.13 -11.37 -12.94
C ALA A 372 -15.28 -12.60 -12.56
N ALA A 373 -15.79 -13.78 -12.86
CA ALA A 373 -15.02 -15.01 -12.82
C ALA A 373 -15.42 -15.88 -14.00
N GLU A 374 -14.43 -16.37 -14.75
CA GLU A 374 -14.68 -17.20 -15.93
C GLU A 374 -14.44 -18.69 -15.63
N VAL A 375 -15.49 -19.49 -15.78
CA VAL A 375 -15.42 -20.93 -15.55
C VAL A 375 -15.43 -21.66 -16.88
N SER A 376 -14.24 -22.08 -17.33
CA SER A 376 -14.08 -22.86 -18.55
C SER A 376 -14.36 -24.36 -18.30
N TYR A 377 -14.63 -25.10 -19.37
CA TYR A 377 -14.72 -26.57 -19.32
C TYR A 377 -13.43 -27.19 -18.77
N GLY A 378 -12.26 -26.62 -19.13
CA GLY A 378 -10.96 -27.04 -18.61
C GLY A 378 -10.87 -26.88 -17.10
N HIS A 379 -11.31 -25.73 -16.56
CA HIS A 379 -11.35 -25.49 -15.10
C HIS A 379 -12.18 -26.56 -14.38
N LEU A 380 -13.39 -26.86 -14.88
CA LEU A 380 -14.24 -27.88 -14.27
C LEU A 380 -13.67 -29.30 -14.40
N TYR A 381 -13.07 -29.64 -15.54
CA TYR A 381 -12.42 -30.93 -15.74
C TYR A 381 -11.29 -31.17 -14.73
N HIS A 382 -10.39 -30.18 -14.59
CA HIS A 382 -9.29 -30.24 -13.64
C HIS A 382 -9.80 -30.25 -12.20
N ALA A 383 -10.75 -29.40 -11.84
CA ALA A 383 -11.34 -29.35 -10.50
C ALA A 383 -11.98 -30.69 -10.12
N LEU A 384 -12.73 -31.32 -11.03
CA LEU A 384 -13.35 -32.62 -10.80
C LEU A 384 -12.32 -33.72 -10.54
N HIS A 385 -11.27 -33.77 -11.36
CA HIS A 385 -10.21 -34.76 -11.21
C HIS A 385 -9.43 -34.53 -9.91
N GLN A 386 -9.04 -33.29 -9.63
CA GLN A 386 -8.32 -32.92 -8.40
C GLN A 386 -9.13 -33.26 -7.14
N MET A 387 -10.43 -32.97 -7.12
CA MET A 387 -11.31 -33.27 -5.99
C MET A 387 -11.48 -34.79 -5.78
N ARG A 388 -11.59 -35.58 -6.86
CA ARG A 388 -11.63 -37.05 -6.77
C ARG A 388 -10.31 -37.60 -6.21
N SER A 389 -9.17 -37.18 -6.77
CA SER A 389 -7.85 -37.60 -6.27
C SER A 389 -7.62 -37.18 -4.82
N TYR A 390 -8.07 -35.99 -4.43
CA TYR A 390 -7.99 -35.51 -3.04
C TYR A 390 -8.81 -36.38 -2.09
N LYS A 391 -10.05 -36.71 -2.47
CA LYS A 391 -10.93 -37.61 -1.72
C LYS A 391 -10.31 -38.98 -1.53
N GLU A 392 -9.74 -39.58 -2.57
CA GLU A 392 -9.12 -40.90 -2.51
C GLU A 392 -7.90 -40.90 -1.58
N LYS A 393 -7.00 -39.93 -1.76
CA LYS A 393 -5.74 -39.82 -1.01
C LYS A 393 -5.95 -39.66 0.49
N PHE A 394 -6.98 -38.92 0.91
CA PHE A 394 -7.22 -38.58 2.31
C PHE A 394 -8.46 -39.26 2.90
N SER A 395 -9.02 -40.25 2.19
CA SER A 395 -10.23 -41.00 2.58
C SER A 395 -10.21 -41.51 4.03
N SER A 396 -9.05 -41.98 4.51
CA SER A 396 -8.87 -42.49 5.88
C SER A 396 -8.81 -41.42 6.98
N ARG A 397 -8.68 -40.14 6.62
CA ARG A 397 -8.52 -39.02 7.57
C ARG A 397 -9.77 -38.14 7.70
N PHE A 398 -10.78 -38.33 6.86
CA PHE A 398 -11.96 -37.49 6.89
C PHE A 398 -12.99 -37.94 7.93
N SER A 399 -13.57 -36.96 8.63
CA SER A 399 -14.81 -37.17 9.36
C SER A 399 -15.97 -37.37 8.38
N ALA A 400 -17.06 -38.01 8.83
CA ALA A 400 -18.25 -38.23 8.02
C ALA A 400 -18.84 -36.91 7.46
N LYS A 401 -18.80 -35.83 8.25
CA LYS A 401 -19.26 -34.49 7.85
C LYS A 401 -18.43 -33.94 6.69
N ASN A 402 -17.10 -33.99 6.79
CA ASN A 402 -16.21 -33.46 5.75
C ASN A 402 -16.33 -34.27 4.45
N LEU A 403 -16.48 -35.59 4.55
CA LEU A 403 -16.67 -36.47 3.40
C LEU A 403 -17.99 -36.17 2.66
N LEU A 404 -19.06 -35.88 3.41
CA LEU A 404 -20.33 -35.44 2.85
C LEU A 404 -20.17 -34.13 2.07
N MET A 405 -19.51 -33.11 2.65
CA MET A 405 -19.29 -31.82 1.97
C MET A 405 -18.44 -31.99 0.70
N ILE A 406 -17.38 -32.79 0.74
CA ILE A 406 -16.55 -33.09 -0.44
C ILE A 406 -17.40 -33.74 -1.55
N ASN A 407 -18.27 -34.69 -1.19
CA ASN A 407 -19.17 -35.32 -2.15
C ASN A 407 -20.19 -34.35 -2.73
N GLN A 408 -20.71 -33.40 -1.94
CA GLN A 408 -21.60 -32.35 -2.43
C GLN A 408 -20.90 -31.45 -3.45
N VAL A 409 -19.66 -31.03 -3.16
CA VAL A 409 -18.86 -30.22 -4.11
C VAL A 409 -18.60 -31.01 -5.40
N ILE A 410 -18.18 -32.27 -5.31
CA ILE A 410 -18.00 -33.13 -6.49
C ILE A 410 -19.31 -33.24 -7.29
N TYR A 411 -20.46 -33.40 -6.62
CA TYR A 411 -21.75 -33.47 -7.29
C TYR A 411 -22.07 -32.17 -8.03
N VAL A 412 -21.91 -31.01 -7.40
CA VAL A 412 -22.13 -29.69 -8.02
C VAL A 412 -21.21 -29.50 -9.22
N ILE A 413 -19.92 -29.81 -9.10
CA ILE A 413 -18.96 -29.72 -10.22
C ILE A 413 -19.41 -30.62 -11.38
N ASN A 414 -19.86 -31.86 -11.11
CA ASN A 414 -20.37 -32.75 -12.17
C ASN A 414 -21.63 -32.18 -12.85
N GLN A 415 -22.54 -31.56 -12.10
CA GLN A 415 -23.73 -30.93 -12.69
C GLN A 415 -23.33 -29.73 -13.57
N LEU A 416 -22.45 -28.86 -13.09
CA LEU A 416 -21.91 -27.74 -13.86
C LEU A 416 -21.18 -28.24 -15.12
N PHE A 417 -20.39 -29.30 -15.00
CA PHE A 417 -19.68 -29.92 -16.11
C PHE A 417 -20.66 -30.45 -17.17
N SER A 418 -21.76 -31.09 -16.74
CA SER A 418 -22.82 -31.54 -17.66
C SER A 418 -23.60 -30.38 -18.31
N LEU A 419 -23.70 -29.22 -17.65
CA LEU A 419 -24.35 -28.03 -18.19
C LEU A 419 -23.49 -27.36 -19.27
N ILE A 420 -22.19 -27.18 -19.00
CA ILE A 420 -21.24 -26.59 -19.96
C ILE A 420 -20.98 -27.55 -21.14
N GLY A 421 -20.97 -28.87 -20.91
CA GLY A 421 -20.94 -29.85 -22.00
C GLY A 421 -22.09 -29.72 -23.01
N LYS A 422 -23.14 -28.93 -22.70
CA LYS A 422 -24.26 -28.62 -23.59
C LYS A 422 -24.26 -27.17 -24.12
N ARG A 423 -23.44 -26.25 -23.59
CA ARG A 423 -23.31 -24.84 -24.03
C ARG A 423 -21.89 -24.31 -23.79
N ILE A 424 -21.34 -23.67 -24.83
CA ILE A 424 -19.90 -23.42 -24.95
C ILE A 424 -19.34 -22.37 -23.95
N TYR A 425 -20.12 -21.43 -23.39
CA TYR A 425 -19.67 -20.52 -22.30
C TYR A 425 -20.83 -20.07 -21.38
N ILE A 426 -20.54 -19.84 -20.09
CA ILE A 426 -21.45 -19.20 -19.11
C ILE A 426 -20.66 -18.11 -18.37
N HIS A 427 -21.11 -16.86 -18.45
CA HIS A 427 -20.60 -15.77 -17.62
C HIS A 427 -21.40 -15.68 -16.32
N ILE A 428 -20.72 -15.66 -15.17
CA ILE A 428 -21.33 -15.44 -13.86
C ILE A 428 -20.88 -14.06 -13.37
N TYR A 429 -21.84 -13.16 -13.17
CA TYR A 429 -21.60 -11.86 -12.55
C TYR A 429 -22.00 -11.95 -11.07
N TYR A 430 -21.13 -11.50 -10.18
CA TYR A 430 -21.38 -11.46 -8.72
C TYR A 430 -22.04 -10.16 -8.26
#